data_AF-A0AAN0M970-F1
#
_entry.id   AF-A0AAN0M970-F1
#
_cell.length_a   1.000
_cell.length_b   1.000
_cell.length_c   1.000
_cell.angle_alpha   90.00
_cell.angle_beta   90.00
_cell.angle_gamma   90.00
#
_symmetry.space_group_name_H-M   'P 1'
#
loop_
_entity.id
_entity.type
_entity.pdbx_description
1 polymer ?
#
loop_
_entity_poly.entity_id
_entity_poly.type
_entity_poly.pdbx_seq_one_letter_code
_entity_poly.pdbx_strand_id
1 'polypeptide(L)'
;MLGKIYKTEQAKRALDNFFTEENLVALREIALRKVADQINQNDYKTSPYFTKEHILVCLSASPTNEKVIRTVARMADAFHATFTAVYVDDESDEMDDVSRQQLKVNIRLAEELNAQVSLLYGDDIALQLSEYAKISNVSKIVIGRSIRKRSLFKGQSIIDQMSEFAPMIDIYVIPDQASSYYHRRSSIIQKEYFQWKDGFVAFGIIALATVVGAIFAEQGFSESNIIVVYLLGVLFISILTRGRIWSSLASVVSVLVFNYFFTQPQFSLQAYDTGYPFTFLFMFIAAFVTKDTDHKTQAKRYSVGEEGIPY
;
A
#
# COMPACT_ATOMS: atom_id res chain seq x y z
N MET A 1 13.37 -38.40 29.98
CA MET A 1 13.86 -38.44 31.38
C MET A 1 13.67 -39.86 31.90
N LEU A 2 14.73 -40.48 32.43
CA LEU A 2 14.58 -41.75 33.13
C LEU A 2 13.74 -41.54 34.40
N GLY A 3 12.69 -42.36 34.58
CA GLY A 3 11.86 -42.32 35.77
C GLY A 3 12.70 -42.61 37.02
N LYS A 4 12.71 -41.68 37.98
CA LYS A 4 13.45 -41.86 39.23
C LYS A 4 12.67 -42.81 40.13
N ILE A 5 13.18 -44.03 40.31
CA ILE A 5 12.62 -45.02 41.24
C ILE A 5 13.01 -44.61 42.67
N TYR A 6 12.01 -44.34 43.52
CA TYR A 6 12.24 -43.92 44.91
C TYR A 6 12.71 -45.08 45.79
N LYS A 7 13.60 -44.79 46.75
CA LYS A 7 13.96 -45.74 47.83
C LYS A 7 12.81 -45.85 48.84
N THR A 8 12.64 -47.01 49.49
CA THR A 8 11.48 -47.35 50.35
C THR A 8 11.10 -46.29 51.39
N GLU A 9 12.10 -45.67 52.04
CA GLU A 9 11.87 -44.59 53.03
C GLU A 9 11.39 -43.28 52.40
N GLN A 10 11.83 -42.97 51.18
CA GLN A 10 11.39 -41.78 50.44
C GLN A 10 10.00 -42.00 49.83
N ALA A 11 9.67 -43.23 49.46
CA ALA A 11 8.35 -43.59 48.93
C ALA A 11 7.24 -43.34 49.96
N LYS A 12 7.46 -43.70 51.24
CA LYS A 12 6.49 -43.45 52.32
C LYS A 12 6.22 -41.95 52.51
N ARG A 13 7.27 -41.13 52.58
CA ARG A 13 7.12 -39.66 52.72
C ARG A 13 6.50 -39.00 51.49
N ALA A 14 6.75 -39.53 50.30
CA ALA A 14 6.18 -39.02 49.06
C ALA A 14 4.68 -39.37 48.94
N LEU A 15 4.25 -40.53 49.46
CA LEU A 15 2.82 -40.88 49.51
C LEU A 15 2.02 -39.89 50.36
N ASP A 16 2.57 -39.48 51.50
CA ASP A 16 1.86 -38.58 52.42
C ASP A 16 1.80 -37.11 51.96
N ASN A 17 2.74 -36.66 51.12
CA ASN A 17 2.87 -35.24 50.75
C ASN A 17 2.75 -34.94 49.25
N PHE A 18 3.29 -35.80 48.38
CA PHE A 18 3.38 -35.55 46.94
C PHE A 18 2.30 -36.30 46.15
N PHE A 19 1.90 -37.49 46.57
CA PHE A 19 0.83 -38.28 45.94
C PHE A 19 -0.53 -38.06 46.61
N THR A 20 -0.82 -36.81 46.96
CA THR A 20 -2.17 -36.38 47.33
C THR A 20 -3.07 -36.34 46.11
N GLU A 21 -4.39 -36.44 46.31
CA GLU A 21 -5.37 -36.45 45.21
C GLU A 21 -5.26 -35.20 44.31
N GLU A 22 -5.10 -34.02 44.90
CA GLU A 22 -4.92 -32.76 44.18
C GLU A 22 -3.66 -32.77 43.29
N ASN A 23 -2.53 -33.24 43.83
CA ASN A 23 -1.27 -33.31 43.09
C ASN A 23 -1.32 -34.36 41.97
N LEU A 24 -2.03 -35.48 42.19
CA LEU A 24 -2.24 -36.50 41.17
C LEU A 24 -3.13 -36.01 40.02
N VAL A 25 -4.16 -35.22 40.32
CA VAL A 25 -4.99 -34.56 39.29
C VAL A 25 -4.15 -33.58 38.46
N ALA A 26 -3.34 -32.75 39.11
CA ALA A 26 -2.44 -31.82 38.42
C ALA A 26 -1.38 -32.56 37.57
N LEU A 27 -0.79 -33.64 38.10
CA LEU A 27 0.14 -34.49 37.36
C LEU A 27 -0.52 -35.15 36.16
N ARG A 28 -1.78 -35.60 36.28
CA ARG A 28 -2.55 -36.15 35.17
C ARG A 28 -2.79 -35.10 34.09
N GLU A 29 -3.15 -33.89 34.45
CA GLU A 29 -3.37 -32.80 33.48
C GLU A 29 -2.07 -32.44 32.75
N ILE A 30 -0.95 -32.27 33.48
CA ILE A 30 0.35 -31.97 32.89
C ILE A 30 0.83 -33.12 31.99
N ALA A 31 0.65 -34.37 32.43
CA ALA A 31 1.03 -35.54 31.65
C ALA A 31 0.20 -35.65 30.36
N LEU A 32 -1.12 -35.44 30.44
CA LEU A 32 -2.00 -35.45 29.27
C LEU A 32 -1.65 -34.33 28.29
N ARG A 33 -1.38 -33.12 28.80
CA ARG A 33 -0.90 -32.00 27.97
C ARG A 33 0.42 -32.33 27.29
N LYS A 34 1.35 -32.96 28.01
CA LYS A 34 2.65 -33.36 27.46
C LYS A 34 2.54 -34.49 26.44
N VAL A 35 1.62 -35.42 26.63
CA VAL A 35 1.32 -36.48 25.66
C VAL A 35 0.68 -35.89 24.41
N ALA A 36 -0.24 -34.94 24.53
CA ALA A 36 -0.80 -34.22 23.39
C ALA A 36 0.29 -33.47 22.60
N ASP A 37 1.17 -32.74 23.30
CA ASP A 37 2.31 -32.05 22.69
C ASP A 37 3.29 -33.04 22.02
N GLN A 38 3.47 -34.23 22.58
CA GLN A 38 4.42 -35.24 22.07
C GLN A 38 3.84 -36.08 20.92
N ILE A 39 2.53 -36.32 20.89
CA ILE A 39 1.82 -36.88 19.73
C ILE A 39 1.98 -35.94 18.53
N ASN A 40 1.81 -34.63 18.75
CA ASN A 40 2.05 -33.62 17.71
C ASN A 40 3.49 -33.65 17.15
N GLN A 41 4.50 -33.95 17.99
CA GLN A 41 5.90 -34.02 17.54
C GLN A 41 6.28 -35.34 16.85
N ASN A 42 5.65 -36.46 17.21
CA ASN A 42 6.00 -37.80 16.70
C ASN A 42 5.17 -38.25 15.49
N ASP A 43 4.01 -37.64 15.21
CA ASP A 43 3.14 -37.97 14.08
C ASP A 43 3.67 -37.52 12.70
N TYR A 44 4.78 -36.77 12.67
CA TYR A 44 5.40 -36.26 11.44
C TYR A 44 5.85 -37.32 10.43
N LYS A 45 5.93 -38.61 10.82
CA LYS A 45 6.49 -39.67 9.98
C LYS A 45 5.51 -40.75 9.51
N THR A 46 4.27 -40.82 10.01
CA THR A 46 3.47 -42.06 9.86
C THR A 46 1.95 -41.93 9.68
N SER A 47 1.39 -40.75 9.39
CA SER A 47 -0.05 -40.64 9.07
C SER A 47 -0.31 -40.10 7.66
N PRO A 48 -1.04 -40.83 6.79
CA PRO A 48 -1.45 -40.38 5.46
C PRO A 48 -2.67 -39.43 5.49
N TYR A 49 -3.13 -39.01 6.67
CA TYR A 49 -4.32 -38.16 6.85
C TYR A 49 -4.02 -36.73 7.32
N PHE A 50 -2.75 -36.37 7.54
CA PHE A 50 -2.38 -34.97 7.76
C PHE A 50 -2.07 -34.31 6.41
N THR A 51 -3.10 -33.75 5.78
CA THR A 51 -2.90 -32.70 4.77
C THR A 51 -2.13 -31.60 5.49
N LYS A 52 -0.88 -31.34 5.11
CA LYS A 52 -0.10 -30.21 5.64
C LYS A 52 -0.97 -28.98 5.58
N GLU A 53 -1.28 -28.38 6.73
CA GLU A 53 -2.04 -27.15 6.75
C GLU A 53 -1.29 -26.10 5.93
N HIS A 54 -2.02 -25.27 5.20
CA HIS A 54 -1.43 -24.19 4.42
C HIS A 54 -2.17 -22.92 4.81
N ILE A 55 -1.44 -22.04 5.50
CA ILE A 55 -1.97 -20.77 5.99
C ILE A 55 -1.51 -19.66 5.05
N LEU A 56 -2.48 -18.92 4.55
CA LEU A 56 -2.28 -17.78 3.67
C LEU A 56 -2.51 -16.47 4.44
N VAL A 57 -1.60 -15.50 4.32
CA VAL A 57 -1.80 -14.13 4.78
C VAL A 57 -1.90 -13.16 3.60
N CYS A 58 -2.84 -12.23 3.68
CA CYS A 58 -2.95 -11.14 2.72
C CYS A 58 -2.07 -9.96 3.16
N LEU A 59 -1.13 -9.57 2.31
CA LEU A 59 -0.26 -8.41 2.51
C LEU A 59 -0.96 -7.13 2.04
N SER A 60 -0.69 -6.03 2.73
CA SER A 60 -1.19 -4.71 2.37
C SER A 60 -0.22 -3.62 2.82
N ALA A 61 -0.35 -2.41 2.28
CA ALA A 61 0.38 -1.23 2.74
C ALA A 61 -0.05 -0.74 4.14
N SER A 62 -0.98 -1.42 4.82
CA SER A 62 -1.41 -1.00 6.17
C SER A 62 -0.28 -1.24 7.18
N PRO A 63 0.03 -0.27 8.05
CA PRO A 63 1.01 -0.47 9.13
C PRO A 63 0.56 -1.55 10.12
N THR A 64 -0.73 -1.86 10.18
CA THR A 64 -1.27 -2.86 11.10
C THR A 64 -1.18 -4.28 10.56
N ASN A 65 -0.81 -4.43 9.28
CA ASN A 65 -0.56 -5.72 8.65
C ASN A 65 0.66 -6.44 9.27
N GLU A 66 1.64 -5.70 9.83
CA GLU A 66 2.75 -6.30 10.59
C GLU A 66 2.25 -7.22 11.73
N LYS A 67 1.24 -6.79 12.49
CA LYS A 67 0.66 -7.59 13.58
C LYS A 67 0.01 -8.87 13.04
N VAL A 68 -0.62 -8.77 11.87
CA VAL A 68 -1.24 -9.91 11.17
C VAL A 68 -0.14 -10.91 10.80
N ILE A 69 0.88 -10.47 10.07
CA ILE A 69 2.00 -11.31 9.61
C ILE A 69 2.66 -12.04 10.79
N ARG A 70 3.01 -11.33 11.88
CA ARG A 70 3.61 -11.95 13.07
C ARG A 70 2.71 -12.96 13.77
N THR A 71 1.39 -12.73 13.72
CA THR A 71 0.44 -13.67 14.31
C THR A 71 0.28 -14.91 13.44
N VAL A 72 0.25 -14.73 12.12
CA VAL A 72 0.20 -15.85 11.17
C VAL A 72 1.47 -16.68 11.24
N ALA A 73 2.66 -16.07 11.33
CA ALA A 73 3.91 -16.80 11.50
C ALA A 73 3.86 -17.72 12.74
N ARG A 74 3.41 -17.19 13.89
CA ARG A 74 3.23 -18.01 15.10
C ARG A 74 2.19 -19.12 14.93
N MET A 75 1.13 -18.86 14.17
CA MET A 75 0.13 -19.90 13.85
C MET A 75 0.76 -20.97 12.96
N ALA A 76 1.47 -20.59 11.90
CA ALA A 76 2.13 -21.52 11.00
C ALA A 76 3.17 -22.38 11.72
N ASP A 77 3.95 -21.79 12.62
CA ASP A 77 4.89 -22.53 13.48
C ASP A 77 4.17 -23.53 14.39
N ALA A 78 3.04 -23.13 15.00
CA ALA A 78 2.28 -23.97 15.92
C ALA A 78 1.52 -25.11 15.21
N PHE A 79 1.01 -24.86 14.00
CA PHE A 79 0.30 -25.84 13.17
C PHE A 79 1.24 -26.62 12.26
N HIS A 80 2.54 -26.33 12.27
CA HIS A 80 3.50 -26.92 11.36
C HIS A 80 3.08 -26.78 9.89
N ALA A 81 2.45 -25.64 9.58
CA ALA A 81 1.80 -25.34 8.33
C ALA A 81 2.77 -24.70 7.33
N THR A 82 2.50 -24.89 6.04
CA THR A 82 3.09 -24.04 5.01
C THR A 82 2.58 -22.62 5.19
N PHE A 83 3.48 -21.64 5.15
CA PHE A 83 3.16 -20.23 5.31
C PHE A 83 3.38 -19.47 4.01
N THR A 84 2.31 -18.91 3.44
CA THR A 84 2.38 -18.09 2.23
C THR A 84 1.82 -16.71 2.49
N ALA A 85 2.46 -15.70 1.92
CA ALA A 85 2.02 -14.32 1.94
C ALA A 85 1.71 -13.83 0.52
N VAL A 86 0.49 -13.37 0.29
CA VAL A 86 0.05 -12.91 -1.04
C VAL A 86 -0.24 -11.41 -1.01
N TYR A 87 0.28 -10.69 -2.00
CA TYR A 87 -0.15 -9.34 -2.34
C TYR A 87 -0.84 -9.39 -3.70
N VAL A 88 -2.02 -8.75 -3.81
CA VAL A 88 -2.71 -8.55 -5.09
C VAL A 88 -2.52 -7.10 -5.50
N ASP A 89 -1.88 -6.89 -6.64
CA ASP A 89 -1.71 -5.58 -7.24
C ASP A 89 -2.92 -5.24 -8.11
N ASP A 90 -3.58 -4.13 -7.77
CA ASP A 90 -4.73 -3.58 -8.48
C ASP A 90 -4.22 -2.38 -9.29
N GLU A 91 -4.16 -2.52 -10.62
CA GLU A 91 -3.68 -1.46 -11.52
C GLU A 91 -4.50 -0.16 -11.41
N SER A 92 -5.73 -0.23 -10.89
CA SER A 92 -6.60 0.92 -10.67
C SER A 92 -6.32 1.69 -9.38
N ASP A 93 -5.56 1.12 -8.44
CA ASP A 93 -5.22 1.74 -7.15
C ASP A 93 -3.88 2.50 -7.27
N GLU A 94 -3.95 3.81 -7.54
CA GLU A 94 -2.76 4.69 -7.50
C GLU A 94 -2.20 4.72 -6.06
N MET A 95 -1.15 3.94 -5.81
CA MET A 95 -0.54 3.86 -4.47
C MET A 95 0.58 4.88 -4.25
N ASP A 96 0.39 5.74 -3.23
CA ASP A 96 1.37 6.72 -2.75
C ASP A 96 2.76 6.11 -2.46
N ASP A 97 3.84 6.88 -2.63
CA ASP A 97 5.21 6.44 -2.33
C ASP A 97 5.38 5.91 -0.89
N VAL A 98 4.72 6.55 0.08
CA VAL A 98 4.74 6.14 1.50
C VAL A 98 4.10 4.77 1.68
N SER A 99 2.96 4.53 1.02
CA SER A 99 2.23 3.26 1.06
C SER A 99 3.03 2.15 0.37
N ARG A 100 3.68 2.44 -0.77
CA ARG A 100 4.61 1.52 -1.44
C ARG A 100 5.77 1.12 -0.54
N GLN A 101 6.36 2.09 0.17
CA GLN A 101 7.47 1.82 1.08
C GLN A 101 7.02 0.97 2.28
N GLN A 102 5.83 1.24 2.84
CA GLN A 102 5.27 0.41 3.91
C GLN A 102 4.96 -1.01 3.45
N LEU A 103 4.44 -1.20 2.23
CA LEU A 103 4.23 -2.53 1.66
C LEU A 103 5.55 -3.31 1.55
N LYS A 104 6.62 -2.67 1.07
CA LYS A 104 7.96 -3.30 1.00
C LYS A 104 8.47 -3.74 2.37
N VAL A 105 8.21 -2.96 3.43
CA VAL A 105 8.54 -3.34 4.81
C VAL A 105 7.75 -4.59 5.24
N ASN A 106 6.46 -4.64 4.92
CA ASN A 106 5.60 -5.78 5.25
C ASN A 106 5.99 -7.05 4.46
N ILE A 107 6.35 -6.93 3.18
CA ILE A 107 6.86 -8.05 2.37
C ILE A 107 8.13 -8.63 2.99
N ARG A 108 9.12 -7.77 3.29
CA ARG A 108 10.37 -8.21 3.93
C ARG A 108 10.12 -8.90 5.27
N LEU A 109 9.22 -8.35 6.08
CA LEU A 109 8.84 -8.98 7.35
C LEU A 109 8.25 -10.38 7.15
N ALA A 110 7.45 -10.58 6.10
CA ALA A 110 6.90 -11.89 5.80
C ALA A 110 8.01 -12.87 5.39
N GLU A 111 8.96 -12.44 4.55
CA GLU A 111 10.13 -13.23 4.15
C GLU A 111 11.01 -13.61 5.36
N GLU A 112 11.29 -12.65 6.26
CA GLU A 112 12.03 -12.87 7.51
C GLU A 112 11.35 -13.91 8.42
N LEU A 113 10.03 -14.03 8.32
CA LEU A 113 9.22 -14.99 9.06
C LEU A 113 8.98 -16.29 8.27
N ASN A 114 9.79 -16.56 7.25
CA ASN A 114 9.75 -17.75 6.39
C ASN A 114 8.44 -17.91 5.60
N ALA A 115 7.75 -16.82 5.29
CA ALA A 115 6.63 -16.87 4.36
C ALA A 115 7.12 -16.99 2.92
N GLN A 116 6.48 -17.85 2.13
CA GLN A 116 6.60 -17.80 0.68
C GLN A 116 5.79 -16.60 0.16
N VAL A 117 6.46 -15.61 -0.43
CA VAL A 117 5.78 -14.43 -0.98
C VAL A 117 5.32 -14.70 -2.41
N SER A 118 4.07 -14.35 -2.73
CA SER A 118 3.50 -14.43 -4.08
C SER A 118 2.79 -13.13 -4.45
N LEU A 119 3.04 -12.67 -5.68
CA LEU A 119 2.45 -11.46 -6.25
C LEU A 119 1.41 -11.87 -7.28
N LEU A 120 0.18 -11.39 -7.10
CA LEU A 120 -0.92 -11.61 -8.03
C LEU A 120 -1.35 -10.28 -8.63
N TYR A 121 -1.93 -10.31 -9.82
CA TYR A 121 -2.42 -9.13 -10.53
C TYR A 121 -3.89 -9.32 -10.86
N GLY A 122 -4.72 -8.29 -10.58
CA GLY A 122 -6.11 -8.30 -11.01
C GLY A 122 -7.00 -7.28 -10.31
N ASP A 123 -8.11 -6.96 -10.96
CA ASP A 123 -9.04 -5.91 -10.54
C ASP A 123 -9.94 -6.32 -9.35
N ASP A 124 -10.14 -7.63 -9.15
CA ASP A 124 -10.92 -8.18 -8.03
C ASP A 124 -10.01 -8.99 -7.08
N ILE A 125 -9.66 -8.34 -5.98
CA ILE A 125 -8.80 -8.89 -4.93
C ILE A 125 -9.40 -10.18 -4.33
N ALA A 126 -10.72 -10.22 -4.09
CA ALA A 126 -11.36 -11.37 -3.47
C ALA A 126 -11.38 -12.58 -4.42
N LEU A 127 -11.64 -12.33 -5.70
CA LEU A 127 -11.57 -13.38 -6.72
C LEU A 127 -10.17 -13.97 -6.83
N GLN A 128 -9.14 -13.13 -7.02
CA GLN A 128 -7.75 -13.56 -7.17
C GLN A 128 -7.24 -14.35 -5.96
N LEU A 129 -7.53 -13.87 -4.75
CA LEU A 129 -7.18 -14.58 -3.53
C LEU A 129 -7.89 -15.94 -3.45
N SER A 130 -9.16 -16.02 -3.87
CA SER A 130 -9.94 -17.27 -3.82
C SER A 130 -9.42 -18.30 -4.81
N GLU A 131 -9.02 -17.89 -6.02
CA GLU A 131 -8.45 -18.76 -7.04
C GLU A 131 -7.08 -19.28 -6.60
N TYR A 132 -6.21 -18.38 -6.11
CA TYR A 132 -4.92 -18.76 -5.57
C TYR A 132 -5.06 -19.75 -4.41
N ALA A 133 -5.99 -19.49 -3.50
CA ALA A 133 -6.23 -20.34 -2.34
C ALA A 133 -6.69 -21.75 -2.74
N LYS A 134 -7.54 -21.87 -3.77
CA LYS A 134 -7.97 -23.17 -4.32
C LYS A 134 -6.82 -23.92 -4.98
N ILE A 135 -6.04 -23.26 -5.85
CA ILE A 135 -4.93 -23.88 -6.58
C ILE A 135 -3.85 -24.35 -5.61
N SER A 136 -3.60 -23.57 -4.56
CA SER A 136 -2.54 -23.84 -3.59
C SER A 136 -2.99 -24.70 -2.40
N ASN A 137 -4.22 -25.24 -2.43
CA ASN A 137 -4.82 -26.00 -1.34
C ASN A 137 -4.68 -25.32 0.04
N VAL A 138 -4.95 -24.03 0.09
CA VAL A 138 -4.93 -23.24 1.33
C VAL A 138 -6.07 -23.71 2.24
N SER A 139 -5.72 -24.06 3.48
CA SER A 139 -6.71 -24.49 4.49
C SER A 139 -7.23 -23.32 5.31
N LYS A 140 -6.43 -22.26 5.49
CA LYS A 140 -6.78 -21.09 6.31
C LYS A 140 -6.29 -19.80 5.66
N ILE A 141 -7.17 -18.81 5.56
CA ILE A 141 -6.82 -17.46 5.10
C ILE A 141 -6.93 -16.50 6.28
N VAL A 142 -5.87 -15.74 6.52
CA VAL A 142 -5.82 -14.75 7.59
C VAL A 142 -5.80 -13.36 7.00
N ILE A 143 -6.78 -12.55 7.39
CA ILE A 143 -6.99 -11.19 6.90
C ILE A 143 -6.98 -10.23 8.09
N GLY A 144 -6.25 -9.13 7.96
CA GLY A 144 -6.35 -8.01 8.90
C GLY A 144 -7.67 -7.27 8.72
N ARG A 145 -8.31 -6.80 9.80
CA ARG A 145 -9.52 -5.98 9.67
C ARG A 145 -9.21 -4.67 8.93
N SER A 146 -9.57 -4.58 7.66
CA SER A 146 -9.47 -3.34 6.89
C SER A 146 -10.59 -2.39 7.31
N ILE A 147 -10.24 -1.18 7.78
CA ILE A 147 -11.18 -0.08 8.03
C ILE A 147 -11.20 0.85 6.80
N ARG A 148 -11.31 0.29 5.59
CA ARG A 148 -11.77 1.11 4.47
C ARG A 148 -13.20 1.55 4.83
N LYS A 149 -13.45 2.87 4.82
CA LYS A 149 -14.79 3.43 5.03
C LYS A 149 -15.73 2.68 4.09
N ARG A 150 -16.75 2.01 4.65
CA ARG A 150 -17.88 1.49 3.87
C ARG A 150 -18.39 2.64 3.02
N SER A 151 -18.11 2.61 1.73
CA SER A 151 -18.85 3.47 0.82
C SER A 151 -20.27 2.92 0.85
N LEU A 152 -21.23 3.78 1.19
CA LEU A 152 -22.65 3.42 1.22
C LEU A 152 -23.16 2.91 -0.16
N PHE A 153 -22.33 3.02 -1.20
CA PHE A 153 -22.60 2.59 -2.57
C PHE A 153 -21.64 1.51 -3.12
N LYS A 154 -20.62 1.06 -2.36
CA LYS A 154 -19.59 0.14 -2.87
C LYS A 154 -19.60 -1.18 -2.10
N GLY A 155 -20.46 -2.09 -2.57
CA GLY A 155 -20.30 -3.55 -2.50
C GLY A 155 -20.21 -4.22 -1.13
N GLN A 156 -20.23 -5.55 -1.17
CA GLN A 156 -19.95 -6.44 -0.04
C GLN A 156 -18.48 -6.30 0.41
N SER A 157 -18.14 -6.66 1.65
CA SER A 157 -16.75 -6.62 2.09
C SER A 157 -15.93 -7.75 1.46
N ILE A 158 -14.60 -7.59 1.38
CA ILE A 158 -13.70 -8.67 0.88
C ILE A 158 -13.96 -9.99 1.62
N ILE A 159 -14.29 -9.92 2.92
CA ILE A 159 -14.63 -11.10 3.73
C ILE A 159 -15.90 -11.77 3.23
N ASP A 160 -16.94 -10.98 2.92
CA ASP A 160 -18.21 -11.50 2.41
C ASP A 160 -18.02 -12.14 1.02
N GLN A 161 -17.29 -11.47 0.12
CA GLN A 161 -16.96 -11.98 -1.21
C GLN A 161 -16.12 -13.27 -1.14
N MET A 162 -15.10 -13.32 -0.27
CA MET A 162 -14.30 -14.52 -0.07
C MET A 162 -15.12 -15.67 0.51
N SER A 163 -16.06 -15.38 1.41
CA SER A 163 -16.97 -16.40 1.95
C SER A 163 -17.91 -16.98 0.89
N GLU A 164 -18.23 -16.23 -0.16
CA GLU A 164 -19.00 -16.70 -1.31
C GLU A 164 -18.13 -17.52 -2.28
N PHE A 165 -16.94 -17.02 -2.62
CA PHE A 165 -16.05 -17.68 -3.58
C PHE A 165 -15.36 -18.93 -3.04
N ALA A 166 -15.12 -19.02 -1.73
CA ALA A 166 -14.37 -20.09 -1.09
C ALA A 166 -14.99 -20.59 0.23
N PRO A 167 -16.18 -21.23 0.19
CA PRO A 167 -16.91 -21.63 1.40
C PRO A 167 -16.24 -22.75 2.23
N MET A 168 -15.26 -23.46 1.66
CA MET A 168 -14.52 -24.52 2.35
C MET A 168 -13.24 -24.04 3.05
N ILE A 169 -12.90 -22.74 2.96
CA ILE A 169 -11.66 -22.20 3.52
C ILE A 169 -11.97 -21.40 4.79
N ASP A 170 -11.25 -21.68 5.88
CA ASP A 170 -11.44 -20.96 7.13
C ASP A 170 -10.88 -19.54 7.02
N ILE A 171 -11.72 -18.52 7.25
CA ILE A 171 -11.30 -17.11 7.24
C ILE A 171 -11.10 -16.63 8.69
N TYR A 172 -9.86 -16.26 9.03
CA TYR A 172 -9.49 -15.70 10.34
C TYR A 172 -9.27 -14.20 10.24
N VAL A 173 -10.02 -13.43 11.04
CA VAL A 173 -9.89 -11.97 11.10
C VAL A 173 -9.14 -11.57 12.36
N ILE A 174 -7.94 -11.00 12.19
CA ILE A 174 -7.16 -10.51 13.33
C ILE A 174 -7.65 -9.11 13.72
N PRO A 175 -8.15 -8.92 14.96
CA PRO A 175 -8.64 -7.62 15.40
C PRO A 175 -7.49 -6.63 15.61
N ASP A 176 -7.72 -5.45 15.08
CA ASP A 176 -6.81 -4.33 15.16
C ASP A 176 -7.40 -3.21 16.03
N GLN A 177 -6.98 -3.19 17.30
CA GLN A 177 -7.40 -2.14 18.25
C GLN A 177 -6.67 -0.80 18.01
N ALA A 178 -5.58 -0.80 17.24
CA ALA A 178 -4.77 0.39 16.95
C ALA A 178 -5.13 1.07 15.61
N SER A 179 -5.89 0.38 14.75
CA SER A 179 -6.43 0.86 13.47
C SER A 179 -7.00 2.29 13.52
N SER A 180 -7.79 2.63 14.54
CA SER A 180 -8.39 3.96 14.72
C SER A 180 -7.36 5.07 14.96
N TYR A 181 -6.21 4.75 15.55
CA TYR A 181 -5.14 5.72 15.84
C TYR A 181 -4.23 5.93 14.61
N TYR A 182 -3.87 4.84 13.91
CA TYR A 182 -3.03 4.92 12.72
C TYR A 182 -3.74 5.55 11.51
N HIS A 183 -5.03 5.25 11.29
CA HIS A 183 -5.79 5.85 10.18
C HIS A 183 -6.12 7.34 10.38
N ARG A 184 -6.22 7.81 11.64
CA ARG A 184 -6.35 9.25 11.92
C ARG A 184 -5.07 10.00 11.59
N ARG A 185 -3.91 9.33 11.58
CA ARG A 185 -2.62 9.92 11.22
C ARG A 185 -2.29 9.75 9.73
N SER A 186 -2.71 8.65 9.08
CA SER A 186 -2.52 8.49 7.63
C SER A 186 -3.42 9.43 6.82
N SER A 187 -4.64 9.77 7.29
CA SER A 187 -5.45 10.83 6.66
C SER A 187 -4.88 12.25 6.85
N ILE A 188 -3.95 12.42 7.79
CA ILE A 188 -3.18 13.66 7.99
C ILE A 188 -1.91 13.66 7.11
N ILE A 189 -1.34 12.49 6.80
CA ILE A 189 -0.15 12.33 5.94
C ILE A 189 -0.52 12.22 4.45
N GLN A 190 -1.76 11.84 4.11
CA GLN A 190 -2.31 11.83 2.74
C GLN A 190 -2.76 13.20 2.21
N LYS A 191 -2.49 14.29 2.93
CA LYS A 191 -2.59 15.60 2.29
C LYS A 191 -1.39 15.73 1.37
N GLU A 192 -1.67 15.78 0.06
CA GLU A 192 -0.80 16.39 -0.94
C GLU A 192 0.12 17.38 -0.24
N TYR A 193 1.42 17.10 -0.23
CA TYR A 193 2.36 17.97 0.41
C TYR A 193 2.21 19.34 -0.24
N PHE A 194 1.49 20.23 0.43
CA PHE A 194 1.40 21.65 0.14
C PHE A 194 2.78 22.21 0.48
N GLN A 195 3.77 21.83 -0.32
CA GLN A 195 5.11 22.35 -0.26
C GLN A 195 5.01 23.74 -0.88
N TRP A 196 4.91 24.76 -0.02
CA TRP A 196 4.97 26.17 -0.40
C TRP A 196 6.16 26.46 -1.34
N LYS A 197 7.22 25.64 -1.26
CA LYS A 197 8.37 25.64 -2.17
C LYS A 197 7.96 25.55 -3.65
N ASP A 198 7.00 24.70 -3.99
CA ASP A 198 6.50 24.53 -5.35
C ASP A 198 5.77 25.80 -5.84
N GLY A 199 5.01 26.45 -4.95
CA GLY A 199 4.39 27.75 -5.23
C GLY A 199 5.41 28.85 -5.49
N PHE A 200 6.51 28.90 -4.73
CA PHE A 200 7.59 29.87 -4.95
C PHE A 200 8.35 29.63 -6.26
N VAL A 201 8.59 28.37 -6.64
CA VAL A 201 9.19 28.03 -7.93
C VAL A 201 8.28 28.45 -9.08
N ALA A 202 6.98 28.14 -8.99
CA ALA A 202 6.00 28.54 -9.99
C ALA A 202 5.91 30.07 -10.14
N PHE A 203 5.83 30.80 -9.03
CA PHE A 203 5.85 32.26 -9.02
C PHE A 203 7.13 32.83 -9.66
N GLY A 204 8.29 32.27 -9.32
CA GLY A 204 9.58 32.71 -9.87
C GLY A 204 9.66 32.53 -11.38
N ILE A 205 9.17 31.41 -11.91
CA ILE A 205 9.18 31.14 -13.36
C ILE A 205 8.21 32.07 -14.10
N ILE A 206 7.01 32.32 -13.56
CA ILE A 206 6.05 33.26 -14.15
C ILE A 206 6.65 34.68 -14.16
N ALA A 207 7.23 35.13 -13.04
CA ALA A 207 7.86 36.45 -12.96
C ALA A 207 9.00 36.59 -13.98
N LEU A 208 9.83 35.57 -14.15
CA LEU A 208 10.89 35.55 -15.17
C LEU A 208 10.30 35.64 -16.58
N ALA A 209 9.25 34.87 -16.89
CA ALA A 209 8.57 34.91 -18.18
C ALA A 209 7.97 36.29 -18.47
N THR A 210 7.41 36.97 -17.46
CA THR A 210 6.89 38.33 -17.59
C THR A 210 8.00 39.33 -17.91
N VAL A 211 9.15 39.26 -17.24
CA VAL A 211 10.30 40.15 -17.51
C VAL A 211 10.83 39.94 -18.93
N VAL A 212 11.00 38.68 -19.35
CA VAL A 212 11.44 38.35 -20.72
C VAL A 212 10.43 38.82 -21.75
N GLY A 213 9.13 38.62 -21.49
CA GLY A 213 8.05 39.10 -22.36
C GLY A 213 8.02 40.63 -22.50
N ALA A 214 8.27 41.36 -21.42
CA ALA A 214 8.35 42.82 -21.43
C ALA A 214 9.53 43.33 -22.28
N ILE A 215 10.71 42.71 -22.15
CA ILE A 215 11.87 43.02 -22.98
C ILE A 215 11.55 42.77 -24.47
N PHE A 216 10.87 41.67 -24.78
CA PHE A 216 10.49 41.35 -26.16
C PHE A 216 9.47 42.35 -26.73
N ALA A 217 8.52 42.80 -25.90
CA ALA A 217 7.59 43.85 -26.27
C ALA A 217 8.30 45.18 -26.56
N GLU A 218 9.26 45.58 -25.72
CA GLU A 218 10.06 46.81 -25.94
C GLU A 218 10.95 46.74 -27.19
N GLN A 219 11.43 45.54 -27.55
CA GLN A 219 12.21 45.34 -28.78
C GLN A 219 11.34 45.18 -30.05
N GLY A 220 10.01 45.30 -29.94
CA GLY A 220 9.10 45.27 -31.09
C GLY A 220 8.85 43.87 -31.66
N PHE A 221 9.08 42.81 -30.89
CA PHE A 221 8.70 41.46 -31.30
C PHE A 221 7.18 41.28 -31.32
N SER A 222 6.68 40.39 -32.18
CA SER A 222 5.25 40.10 -32.28
C SER A 222 4.70 39.45 -31.01
N GLU A 223 3.42 39.69 -30.74
CA GLU A 223 2.69 39.11 -29.60
C GLU A 223 2.79 37.57 -29.55
N SER A 224 2.89 36.93 -30.72
CA SER A 224 3.07 35.47 -30.86
C SER A 224 4.35 34.97 -30.16
N ASN A 225 5.45 35.72 -30.22
CA ASN A 225 6.71 35.31 -29.58
C ASN A 225 6.60 35.36 -28.06
N ILE A 226 5.83 36.32 -27.53
CA ILE A 226 5.57 36.46 -26.09
C ILE A 226 4.74 35.27 -25.60
N ILE A 227 3.75 34.83 -26.37
CA ILE A 227 2.97 33.61 -26.07
C ILE A 227 3.88 32.38 -25.94
N VAL A 228 4.86 32.21 -26.83
CA VAL A 228 5.81 31.08 -26.80
C VAL A 228 6.67 31.11 -25.53
N VAL A 229 7.11 32.29 -25.08
CA VAL A 229 7.87 32.44 -23.82
C VAL A 229 7.04 31.97 -22.63
N TYR A 230 5.76 32.32 -22.57
CA TYR A 230 4.85 31.86 -21.51
C TYR A 230 4.56 30.37 -21.59
N LEU A 231 4.41 29.80 -22.79
CA LEU A 231 4.29 28.35 -22.99
C LEU A 231 5.51 27.60 -22.44
N LEU A 232 6.72 28.09 -22.71
CA LEU A 232 7.95 27.53 -22.15
C LEU A 232 8.01 27.66 -20.62
N GLY A 233 7.59 28.80 -20.07
CA GLY A 233 7.50 29.00 -18.62
C GLY A 233 6.58 27.97 -17.96
N VAL A 234 5.38 27.78 -18.49
CA VAL A 234 4.43 26.78 -17.97
C VAL A 234 4.98 25.36 -18.09
N LEU A 235 5.68 25.03 -19.18
CA LEU A 235 6.34 23.74 -19.35
C LEU A 235 7.44 23.52 -18.29
N PHE A 236 8.26 24.54 -18.00
CA PHE A 236 9.24 24.48 -16.91
C PHE A 236 8.57 24.27 -15.54
N ILE A 237 7.46 24.98 -15.25
CA ILE A 237 6.71 24.80 -14.01
C ILE A 237 6.20 23.37 -13.91
N SER A 238 5.70 22.80 -15.01
CA SER A 238 5.22 21.42 -15.06
C SER A 238 6.31 20.41 -14.70
N ILE A 239 7.53 20.61 -15.20
CA ILE A 239 8.68 19.71 -14.98
C ILE A 239 9.24 19.87 -13.56
N LEU A 240 9.34 21.11 -13.06
CA LEU A 240 9.99 21.39 -11.77
C LEU A 240 9.05 21.19 -10.56
N THR A 241 7.72 21.22 -10.76
CA THR A 241 6.74 21.17 -9.68
C THR A 241 6.10 19.79 -9.55
N ARG A 242 6.24 19.16 -8.37
CA ARG A 242 5.67 17.84 -8.09
C ARG A 242 4.17 17.88 -7.79
N GLY A 243 3.66 18.97 -7.22
CA GLY A 243 2.24 19.11 -6.85
C GLY A 243 1.25 19.24 -8.03
N ARG A 244 0.19 18.41 -8.02
CA ARG A 244 -0.89 18.41 -9.05
C ARG A 244 -1.68 19.72 -9.05
N ILE A 245 -1.97 20.27 -7.88
CA ILE A 245 -2.73 21.53 -7.74
C ILE A 245 -1.91 22.74 -8.19
N TRP A 246 -0.64 22.86 -7.77
CA TRP A 246 0.17 24.04 -8.06
C TRP A 246 0.48 24.23 -9.54
N SER A 247 0.73 23.16 -10.29
CA SER A 247 0.98 23.28 -11.74
C SER A 247 -0.28 23.68 -12.51
N SER A 248 -1.44 23.17 -12.11
CA SER A 248 -2.72 23.55 -12.71
C SER A 248 -3.11 24.98 -12.35
N LEU A 249 -2.86 25.39 -11.10
CA LEU A 249 -3.09 26.77 -10.67
C LEU A 249 -2.14 27.74 -11.39
N ALA A 250 -0.87 27.35 -11.56
CA ALA A 250 0.14 28.15 -12.23
C ALA A 250 -0.14 28.34 -13.72
N SER A 251 -0.68 27.36 -14.43
CA SER A 251 -1.06 27.54 -15.84
C SER A 251 -2.21 28.55 -15.97
N VAL A 252 -3.22 28.46 -15.10
CA VAL A 252 -4.33 29.43 -15.05
C VAL A 252 -3.82 30.84 -14.71
N VAL A 253 -2.99 30.97 -13.67
CA VAL A 253 -2.40 32.25 -13.28
C VAL A 253 -1.52 32.82 -14.38
N SER A 254 -0.73 31.98 -15.06
CA SER A 254 0.12 32.38 -16.19
C SER A 254 -0.71 32.95 -17.35
N VAL A 255 -1.84 32.33 -17.67
CA VAL A 255 -2.76 32.84 -18.72
C VAL A 255 -3.34 34.20 -18.32
N LEU A 256 -3.75 34.36 -17.06
CA LEU A 256 -4.29 35.62 -16.55
C LEU A 256 -3.25 36.73 -16.56
N VAL A 257 -2.02 36.44 -16.13
CA VAL A 257 -0.90 37.41 -16.14
C VAL A 257 -0.55 37.82 -17.56
N PHE A 258 -0.49 36.87 -18.49
CA PHE A 258 -0.26 37.17 -19.90
C PHE A 258 -1.37 38.07 -20.46
N ASN A 259 -2.63 37.73 -20.21
CA ASN A 259 -3.77 38.52 -20.68
C ASN A 259 -3.74 39.95 -20.12
N TYR A 260 -3.45 40.10 -18.83
CA TYR A 260 -3.44 41.39 -18.17
C TYR A 260 -2.35 42.33 -18.68
N PHE A 261 -1.14 41.82 -18.97
CA PHE A 261 0.00 42.67 -19.37
C PHE A 261 0.14 42.84 -20.89
N PHE A 262 -0.20 41.83 -21.69
CA PHE A 262 0.21 41.77 -23.10
C PHE A 262 -0.95 41.72 -24.10
N THR A 263 -2.19 41.47 -23.66
CA THR A 263 -3.37 41.54 -24.55
C THR A 263 -3.89 42.97 -24.62
N GLN A 264 -4.26 43.44 -25.82
CA GLN A 264 -4.92 44.75 -25.96
C GLN A 264 -6.42 44.65 -25.60
N PRO A 265 -6.99 45.57 -24.78
CA PRO A 265 -6.34 46.67 -24.08
C PRO A 265 -5.55 46.20 -22.84
N GLN A 266 -4.31 46.68 -22.72
CA GLN A 266 -3.42 46.36 -21.59
C GLN A 266 -4.03 46.81 -20.26
N PHE A 267 -3.76 46.09 -19.18
CA PHE A 267 -4.33 46.28 -17.83
C PHE A 267 -5.83 46.00 -17.72
N SER A 268 -6.42 45.29 -18.69
CA SER A 268 -7.81 44.84 -18.67
C SER A 268 -7.88 43.33 -18.91
N LEU A 269 -8.85 42.65 -18.30
CA LEU A 269 -9.15 41.24 -18.55
C LEU A 269 -10.09 41.04 -19.76
N GLN A 270 -10.28 42.09 -20.56
CA GLN A 270 -11.19 42.07 -21.70
C GLN A 270 -10.46 41.57 -22.95
N ALA A 271 -10.67 40.31 -23.30
CA ALA A 271 -10.19 39.72 -24.55
C ALA A 271 -11.27 39.85 -25.65
N TYR A 272 -11.28 40.96 -26.39
CA TYR A 272 -12.25 41.19 -27.46
C TYR A 272 -11.84 40.62 -28.82
N ASP A 273 -10.57 40.28 -29.01
CA ASP A 273 -10.09 39.79 -30.30
C ASP A 273 -10.32 38.28 -30.48
N THR A 274 -10.69 37.87 -31.69
CA THR A 274 -11.20 36.52 -31.98
C THR A 274 -10.15 35.42 -31.81
N GLY A 275 -8.85 35.77 -31.81
CA GLY A 275 -7.74 34.82 -31.64
C GLY A 275 -7.38 34.47 -30.19
N TYR A 276 -7.65 35.36 -29.23
CA TYR A 276 -7.17 35.18 -27.85
C TYR A 276 -7.82 34.03 -27.09
N PRO A 277 -9.15 33.79 -27.18
CA PRO A 277 -9.78 32.62 -26.57
C PRO A 277 -9.15 31.30 -27.04
N PHE A 278 -8.74 31.21 -28.30
CA PHE A 278 -8.04 30.04 -28.84
C PHE A 278 -6.63 29.91 -28.24
N THR A 279 -5.88 31.00 -28.09
CA THR A 279 -4.55 30.95 -27.47
C THR A 279 -4.60 30.47 -26.01
N PHE A 280 -5.61 30.89 -25.24
CA PHE A 280 -5.80 30.43 -23.87
C PHE A 280 -6.16 28.94 -23.81
N LEU A 281 -7.01 28.48 -24.73
CA LEU A 281 -7.35 27.07 -24.85
C LEU A 281 -6.13 26.21 -25.22
N PHE A 282 -5.31 26.66 -26.17
CA PHE A 282 -4.08 25.94 -26.56
C PHE A 282 -3.05 25.91 -25.45
N MET A 283 -2.87 27.00 -24.70
CA MET A 283 -2.00 27.02 -23.51
C MET A 283 -2.47 26.03 -22.43
N PHE A 284 -3.78 25.96 -22.20
CA PHE A 284 -4.36 25.02 -21.25
C PHE A 284 -4.17 23.57 -21.69
N ILE A 285 -4.43 23.26 -22.96
CA ILE A 285 -4.23 21.91 -23.53
C ILE A 285 -2.75 21.52 -23.49
N ALA A 286 -1.83 22.42 -23.86
CA ALA A 286 -0.39 22.15 -23.83
C ALA A 286 0.09 21.82 -22.41
N ALA A 287 -0.38 22.56 -21.41
CA ALA A 287 -0.07 22.30 -20.00
C ALA A 287 -0.61 20.93 -19.53
N PHE A 288 -1.84 20.60 -19.94
CA PHE A 288 -2.49 19.34 -19.58
C PHE A 288 -1.83 18.12 -20.23
N VAL A 289 -1.51 18.20 -21.53
CA VAL A 289 -0.85 17.13 -22.30
C VAL A 289 0.57 16.86 -21.80
N THR A 290 1.31 17.90 -21.43
CA THR A 290 2.67 17.75 -20.90
C THR A 290 2.65 16.98 -19.57
N LYS A 291 1.68 17.26 -18.69
CA LYS A 291 1.50 16.53 -17.42
C LYS A 291 1.12 15.06 -17.61
N ASP A 292 0.21 14.76 -18.54
CA ASP A 292 -0.18 13.38 -18.84
C ASP A 292 0.99 12.56 -19.43
N THR A 293 1.84 13.22 -20.22
CA THR A 293 3.01 12.59 -20.85
C THR A 293 4.13 12.35 -19.83
N ASP A 294 4.44 13.29 -18.93
CA ASP A 294 5.46 13.08 -17.89
C ASP A 294 5.08 11.94 -16.93
N HIS A 295 3.79 11.80 -16.60
CA HIS A 295 3.29 10.69 -15.78
C HIS A 295 3.53 9.33 -16.46
N LYS A 296 3.18 9.21 -17.74
CA LYS A 296 3.38 8.00 -18.54
C LYS A 296 4.86 7.68 -18.77
N THR A 297 5.70 8.71 -18.91
CA THR A 297 7.14 8.54 -19.19
C THR A 297 7.93 8.20 -17.91
N GLN A 298 7.54 8.71 -16.74
CA GLN A 298 8.10 8.28 -15.46
C GLN A 298 7.67 6.85 -15.12
N ALA A 299 6.40 6.50 -15.34
CA ALA A 299 5.92 5.12 -15.17
C ALA A 299 6.71 4.12 -16.03
N LYS A 300 7.07 4.51 -17.27
CA LYS A 300 7.81 3.66 -18.20
C LYS A 300 9.33 3.62 -17.96
N ARG A 301 9.91 4.64 -17.31
CA ARG A 301 11.35 4.66 -16.97
C ARG A 301 11.70 3.80 -15.76
N TYR A 302 10.77 3.61 -14.83
CA TYR A 302 10.97 2.69 -13.71
C TYR A 302 10.74 1.22 -14.09
N SER A 303 9.83 0.92 -15.01
CA SER A 303 9.64 -0.45 -15.52
C SER A 303 10.82 -0.97 -16.33
N VAL A 304 11.56 -0.11 -17.04
CA VAL A 304 12.78 -0.48 -17.77
C VAL A 304 14.02 -0.55 -16.86
N GLY A 305 13.95 0.02 -15.65
CA GLY A 305 15.04 -0.02 -14.67
C GLY A 305 15.14 -1.32 -13.86
N GLU A 306 14.08 -2.14 -13.83
CA GLU A 306 14.03 -3.40 -13.06
C GLU A 306 14.39 -4.66 -13.88
N GLU A 307 14.61 -4.56 -15.20
CA GLU A 307 15.19 -5.67 -16.01
C GLU A 307 16.72 -5.83 -15.82
N GLY A 308 17.34 -5.03 -14.95
CA GLY A 308 18.79 -4.87 -14.86
C GLY A 308 19.49 -5.42 -13.61
N ILE A 309 18.92 -6.38 -12.87
CA ILE A 309 19.63 -7.01 -11.74
C ILE A 309 19.60 -8.54 -11.90
N PRO A 310 20.71 -9.19 -12.31
CA PRO A 310 20.80 -10.63 -12.32
C PRO A 310 21.17 -11.17 -10.92
N TYR A 311 20.40 -12.18 -10.50
CA TYR A 311 20.53 -13.14 -9.39
C TYR A 311 20.19 -12.66 -7.96
#